data_AF-A0A920RZC0-F1
#
_entry.id   AF-A0A920RZC0-F1
#
_cell.length_a   1.000
_cell.length_b   1.000
_cell.length_c   1.000
_cell.angle_alpha   90.00
_cell.angle_beta   90.00
_cell.angle_gamma   90.00
#
_symmetry.space_group_name_H-M   'P 1'
#
loop_
_entity.id
_entity.type
_entity.pdbx_description
1 polymer ?
#
loop_
_entity_poly.entity_id
_entity_poly.type
_entity_poly.pdbx_seq_one_letter_code
_entity_poly.pdbx_strand_id
1 'polypeptide(L)' 'MIGDDRCEGELDLEMILVKSCNAGAANLSLAMEPKVFFDTLKNLGISQITASGFPGEQRGV' A
#
# COMPACT_ATOMS: atom_id res chain seq x y z
N MET A 1 13.86 -12.57 -0.08
CA MET A 1 14.26 -11.19 0.23
C MET A 1 13.74 -10.32 -0.91
N ILE A 2 13.03 -9.23 -0.61
CA ILE A 2 12.60 -8.28 -1.64
C ILE A 2 13.82 -7.45 -2.01
N GLY A 3 14.30 -7.56 -3.25
CA GLY A 3 15.38 -6.73 -3.75
C GLY A 3 14.87 -5.31 -3.97
N ASP A 4 15.44 -4.34 -3.25
CA ASP A 4 15.14 -2.93 -3.43
C ASP A 4 16.36 -2.08 -3.04
N ASP A 5 17.05 -1.55 -4.04
CA ASP A 5 18.23 -0.69 -3.93
C ASP A 5 17.89 0.68 -3.34
N ARG A 6 16.62 1.06 -3.29
CA ARG A 6 16.17 2.31 -2.68
C ARG A 6 16.03 2.19 -1.16
N CYS A 7 16.24 1.02 -0.57
CA CYS A 7 16.07 0.77 0.86
C CYS A 7 17.38 0.87 1.68
N GLU A 8 18.39 1.58 1.19
CA GLU A 8 19.68 1.70 1.86
C GLU A 8 19.71 2.74 2.99
N GLY A 9 20.56 2.54 3.99
CA GLY A 9 20.72 3.43 5.15
C GLY A 9 19.75 3.12 6.30
N GLU A 10 19.66 4.03 7.28
CA GLU A 10 18.64 3.92 8.34
C GLU A 10 17.24 4.14 7.74
N LEU A 11 16.30 3.24 8.09
CA LEU A 11 14.92 3.27 7.60
C LEU A 11 13.95 3.49 8.75
N ASP A 12 13.33 4.66 8.75
CA ASP A 12 12.12 4.97 9.51
C ASP A 12 10.92 5.11 8.55
N LEU A 13 9.74 5.48 9.07
CA LEU A 13 8.53 5.64 8.26
C LEU A 13 8.66 6.75 7.21
N GLU A 14 9.36 7.84 7.52
CA GLU A 14 9.62 8.93 6.56
C GLU A 14 10.46 8.41 5.40
N MET A 15 11.56 7.72 5.71
CA MET A 15 12.46 7.18 4.71
C MET A 15 11.81 6.10 3.84
N ILE A 16 10.91 5.28 4.40
CA ILE A 16 10.11 4.33 3.62
C ILE A 16 9.31 5.05 2.53
N LEU A 17 8.69 6.19 2.88
CA LEU A 17 7.89 6.99 1.95
C LEU A 17 8.76 7.77 0.96
N VAL A 18 9.75 8.52 1.46
CA VAL A 18 10.64 9.39 0.65
C VAL A 18 11.41 8.60 -0.39
N LYS A 19 11.92 7.42 -0.03
CA LYS A 19 12.69 6.56 -0.96
C LYS A 19 11.80 5.60 -1.76
N SER A 20 10.48 5.57 -1.50
CA SER A 20 9.56 4.57 -2.07
C SER A 20 10.07 3.13 -1.86
N CYS A 21 10.57 2.85 -0.66
CA CYS A 21 11.21 1.58 -0.31
C CYS A 21 10.18 0.44 -0.21
N ASN A 22 10.10 -0.40 -1.23
CA ASN A 22 9.20 -1.55 -1.33
C ASN A 22 9.48 -2.58 -0.23
N ALA A 23 10.76 -2.87 0.07
CA ALA A 23 11.09 -3.83 1.11
C ALA A 23 10.61 -3.35 2.50
N GLY A 24 10.74 -2.05 2.78
CA GLY A 24 10.24 -1.42 4.00
C GLY A 24 8.72 -1.42 4.08
N ALA A 25 8.03 -1.04 3.00
CA ALA A 25 6.57 -1.07 2.92
C ALA A 25 6.01 -2.51 3.07
N ALA A 26 6.65 -3.50 2.45
CA ALA A 26 6.25 -4.90 2.56
C ALA A 26 6.52 -5.47 3.97
N ASN A 27 7.64 -5.12 4.60
CA ASN A 27 7.90 -5.52 5.98
C ASN A 27 6.89 -4.88 6.95
N LEU A 28 6.51 -3.62 6.72
CA LEU A 28 5.47 -2.95 7.51
C LEU A 28 4.12 -3.66 7.37
N SER A 29 3.72 -4.05 6.16
CA SER A 29 2.46 -4.79 5.97
C SER A 29 2.48 -6.19 6.59
N LEU A 30 3.63 -6.88 6.57
CA LEU A 30 3.82 -8.18 7.22
C LEU A 30 3.83 -8.11 8.75
N ALA A 31 4.21 -6.97 9.32
CA ALA A 31 4.21 -6.73 10.77
C ALA A 31 2.83 -6.36 11.33
N MET A 32 1.87 -6.01 10.47
CA MET A 32 0.50 -5.67 10.85
C MET A 32 -0.39 -6.92 10.88
N GLU A 33 -1.49 -6.86 11.64
CA GLU A 33 -2.58 -7.81 11.43
C GLU A 33 -3.13 -7.63 10.01
N PRO A 34 -3.26 -8.70 9.20
CA PRO A 34 -3.69 -8.58 7.80
C PRO A 34 -5.02 -7.82 7.62
N LYS A 35 -5.93 -7.96 8.59
CA LYS A 35 -7.20 -7.25 8.63
C LYS A 35 -7.02 -5.73 8.66
N VAL A 36 -6.03 -5.21 9.40
CA VAL A 36 -5.76 -3.76 9.49
C VAL A 36 -5.33 -3.20 8.15
N PHE A 37 -4.43 -3.89 7.45
CA PHE A 37 -3.98 -3.47 6.12
C PHE A 37 -5.15 -3.47 5.12
N PHE A 38 -5.92 -4.56 5.08
CA PHE A 38 -7.06 -4.69 4.17
C PHE A 38 -8.17 -3.67 4.46
N ASP A 39 -8.54 -3.49 5.72
CA ASP A 39 -9.56 -2.53 6.11
C ASP A 39 -9.13 -1.10 5.82
N THR A 40 -7.84 -0.77 5.97
CA THR A 40 -7.30 0.53 5.59
C THR A 40 -7.50 0.80 4.10
N LEU A 41 -7.13 -0.14 3.23
CA LEU A 41 -7.32 -0.02 1.78
C LEU A 41 -8.81 0.06 1.41
N LYS A 42 -9.65 -0.76 2.05
CA LYS A 42 -11.10 -0.73 1.85
C LYS A 42 -11.70 0.61 2.27
N ASN A 43 -11.28 1.18 3.39
CA ASN A 43 -11.76 2.48 3.84
C ASN A 43 -11.31 3.63 2.94
N LEU A 44 -10.21 3.44 2.19
CA LEU A 44 -9.78 4.35 1.12
C LEU A 44 -10.56 4.18 -0.19
N GLY A 45 -11.49 3.22 -0.28
CA GLY A 45 -12.32 2.99 -1.46
C GLY A 45 -11.72 2.04 -2.50
N ILE A 46 -10.60 1.37 -2.20
CA ILE A 46 -10.04 0.34 -3.08
C ILE A 46 -11.04 -0.83 -3.22
N SER A 47 -11.10 -1.41 -4.42
CA SER A 47 -12.00 -2.51 -4.81
C SER A 47 -13.50 -2.15 -4.76
N GLN A 48 -13.84 -0.86 -4.74
CA GLN A 48 -15.21 -0.34 -4.69
C GLN A 48 -15.56 0.48 -5.93
N ILE A 49 -16.86 0.53 -6.24
CA ILE A 49 -17.38 1.45 -7.26
C ILE A 49 -17.32 2.87 -6.70
N THR A 50 -16.66 3.80 -7.42
CA THR A 50 -16.51 5.19 -6.94
C THR A 50 -17.80 6.01 -7.09
N ALA A 51 -18.81 5.44 -7.76
CA ALA A 51 -20.11 6.05 -8.03
C ALA A 51 -19.99 7.35 -8.84
N SER A 52 -18.99 7.40 -9.73
CA SER A 52 -18.72 8.56 -10.59
C SER A 52 -19.77 8.75 -11.68
N GLY A 53 -20.53 7.70 -12.00
CA GLY A 53 -21.56 7.72 -13.05
C GLY A 53 -21.02 7.54 -14.46
N PHE A 54 -19.72 7.29 -14.63
CA PHE A 54 -19.14 7.03 -15.93
C PHE A 54 -19.52 5.63 -16.46
N PRO A 55 -19.98 5.50 -17.72
CA PRO A 55 -20.22 4.21 -18.33
C PRO A 55 -18.95 3.34 -18.33
N GLY A 56 -19.07 2.10 -17.86
CA GLY A 56 -17.94 1.16 -17.80
C GLY A 56 -17.00 1.33 -16.60
N GLU A 57 -17.40 2.08 -15.57
CA GLU A 57 -16.66 2.19 -14.31
C GLU A 57 -16.27 0.82 -13.74
N GLN A 58 -14.99 0.66 -13.42
CA GLN A 58 -14.41 -0.55 -12.87
C GLN A 58 -14.19 -0.36 -11.38
N ARG A 59 -14.48 -1.39 -10.59
CA ARG A 59 -14.10 -1.42 -9.16
C ARG A 59 -12.66 -1.89 -8.93
N GLY A 60 -11.97 -2.38 -9.96
CA GLY A 60 -10.75 -3.16 -9.77
C GLY A 60 -11.05 -4.58 -9.25
N VAL A 61 -10.08 -5.18 -8.57
CA VAL A 61 -10.17 -6.52 -7.95
C VAL A 61 -9.91 -6.43 -6.46
#